data_AF-A0A520ADR8-F1
#
_entry.id   AF-A0A520ADR8-F1
#
_cell.length_a   1.000
_cell.length_b   1.000
_cell.length_c   1.000
_cell.angle_alpha   90.00
_cell.angle_beta   90.00
_cell.angle_gamma   90.00
#
_symmetry.space_group_name_H-M   'P 1'
#
loop_
_entity.id
_entity.type
_entity.pdbx_description
1 polymer ?
#
loop_
_entity_poly.entity_id
_entity_poly.type
_entity_poly.pdbx_seq_one_letter_code
_entity_poly.pdbx_strand_id
1 'polypeptide(L)'
;MKRLLFYCGFALVFASCSKKTNQAPEPEIPPVTYTIVENFENTADKGGYAPLNVSMPTGSWNLDDALIGNLATDLKNGLKSIRLRNGKITMNFDVAGLNTLYIKHGKFGND
;
A
#
# COMPACT_ATOMS: atom_id res chain seq x y z
N MET A 1 -44.48 26.60 -56.65
CA MET A 1 -43.81 26.24 -55.38
C MET A 1 -43.27 24.82 -55.56
N LYS A 2 -42.01 24.62 -56.00
CA LYS A 2 -40.77 24.56 -55.18
C LYS A 2 -40.84 23.42 -54.13
N ARG A 3 -40.32 22.22 -54.44
CA ARG A 3 -39.02 21.69 -53.93
C ARG A 3 -38.87 20.17 -54.17
N LEU A 4 -37.80 19.87 -54.89
CA LEU A 4 -37.17 18.57 -55.11
C LEU A 4 -36.50 18.09 -53.82
N LEU A 5 -36.66 16.82 -53.42
CA LEU A 5 -35.82 16.18 -52.39
C LEU A 5 -35.56 14.69 -52.75
N PHE A 6 -34.47 14.48 -53.49
CA PHE A 6 -33.60 13.31 -53.37
C PHE A 6 -32.88 13.38 -52.02
N TYR A 7 -32.58 12.27 -51.35
CA TYR A 7 -31.20 11.94 -50.93
C TYR A 7 -31.10 10.52 -50.36
N CYS A 8 -30.28 9.72 -51.05
CA CYS A 8 -29.87 8.37 -50.72
C CYS A 8 -29.03 8.30 -49.43
N GLY A 9 -29.24 7.20 -48.70
CA GLY A 9 -28.24 6.42 -47.96
C GLY A 9 -27.05 7.15 -47.36
N PHE A 10 -27.12 7.42 -46.06
CA PHE A 10 -25.96 7.73 -45.23
C PHE A 10 -25.16 6.44 -44.99
N ALA A 11 -24.11 6.20 -45.76
CA ALA A 11 -23.19 5.07 -45.55
C ALA A 11 -22.23 5.38 -44.39
N LEU A 12 -22.29 4.55 -43.34
CA LEU A 12 -21.35 4.52 -42.22
C LEU A 12 -19.94 4.15 -42.70
N VAL A 13 -19.00 5.09 -42.59
CA VAL A 13 -17.57 4.83 -42.86
C VAL A 13 -16.93 4.37 -41.54
N PHE A 14 -16.65 3.07 -41.43
CA PHE A 14 -15.80 2.55 -40.35
C PHE A 14 -14.35 2.95 -40.63
N ALA A 15 -13.84 3.94 -39.90
CA ALA A 15 -12.42 4.26 -39.87
C ALA A 15 -11.68 3.22 -39.00
N SER A 16 -11.20 2.14 -39.61
CA SER A 16 -10.27 1.22 -38.97
C SER A 16 -8.86 1.83 -39.01
N CYS A 17 -8.38 2.34 -37.88
CA CYS A 17 -7.01 2.77 -37.72
C CYS A 17 -6.14 1.53 -37.46
N SER A 18 -5.51 0.98 -38.51
CA SER A 18 -4.49 -0.06 -38.33
C SER A 18 -3.26 0.56 -37.68
N LYS A 19 -3.13 0.40 -36.36
CA LYS A 19 -1.89 0.75 -35.65
C LYS A 19 -0.79 -0.18 -36.16
N LYS A 20 0.07 0.31 -37.05
CA LYS A 20 1.30 -0.41 -37.42
C LYS A 20 2.25 -0.36 -36.24
N THR A 21 2.37 -1.48 -35.52
CA THR A 21 3.45 -1.70 -34.57
C THR A 21 4.74 -1.88 -35.36
N ASN A 22 5.53 -0.81 -35.42
CA ASN A 22 6.97 -0.85 -35.67
C ASN A 22 7.66 -0.34 -34.40
N GLN A 23 7.36 -0.94 -33.25
CA GLN A 23 8.14 -0.72 -32.03
C GLN A 23 9.21 -1.82 -32.00
N ALA A 24 10.48 -1.43 -32.08
CA ALA A 24 11.57 -2.31 -31.66
C ALA A 24 11.33 -2.75 -30.20
N PRO A 25 11.83 -3.93 -29.76
CA PRO A 25 11.67 -4.35 -28.38
C PRO A 25 12.14 -3.23 -27.45
N GLU A 26 11.21 -2.66 -26.69
CA GLU A 26 11.55 -1.70 -25.65
C GLU A 26 12.40 -2.43 -24.63
N PRO A 27 13.57 -1.90 -24.21
CA PRO A 27 14.42 -2.58 -23.25
C PRO A 27 13.61 -2.89 -21.99
N GLU A 28 13.46 -4.18 -21.68
CA GLU A 28 12.82 -4.63 -20.44
C GLU A 28 13.70 -4.17 -19.27
N ILE A 29 13.34 -3.05 -18.65
CA ILE A 29 14.00 -2.60 -17.42
C ILE A 29 13.60 -3.60 -16.33
N PRO A 30 14.55 -4.30 -15.69
CA PRO A 30 14.22 -5.23 -14.62
C PRO A 30 13.49 -4.47 -13.50
N PRO A 31 12.51 -5.09 -12.83
CA PRO A 31 11.77 -4.43 -11.77
C PRO A 31 12.72 -4.00 -10.65
N VAL A 32 12.66 -2.72 -10.29
CA VAL A 32 13.47 -2.16 -9.20
C VAL A 32 13.04 -2.80 -7.89
N THR A 33 13.96 -3.49 -7.23
CA THR A 33 13.71 -4.04 -5.89
C THR A 33 13.85 -2.95 -4.84
N TYR A 34 12.92 -2.90 -3.89
CA TYR A 34 12.96 -1.96 -2.77
C TYR A 34 12.69 -2.67 -1.44
N THR A 35 13.03 -2.02 -0.33
CA THR A 35 12.79 -2.52 1.03
C THR A 35 12.08 -1.44 1.83
N ILE A 36 11.04 -1.83 2.56
CA ILE A 36 10.34 -0.98 3.52
C ILE A 36 10.72 -1.46 4.92
N VAL A 37 11.08 -0.53 5.80
CA VAL A 37 11.40 -0.80 7.20
C VAL A 37 10.56 0.12 8.08
N GLU A 38 9.75 -0.49 8.95
CA GLU A 38 9.06 0.20 10.03
C GLU A 38 9.75 -0.13 11.36
N ASN A 39 10.21 0.89 12.07
CA ASN A 39 10.94 0.74 13.34
C ASN A 39 10.20 1.37 14.53
N PHE A 40 9.04 2.01 14.31
CA PHE A 40 8.15 2.60 15.31
C PHE A 40 8.71 3.82 16.07
N GLU A 41 9.97 4.20 15.88
CA GLU A 41 10.65 5.20 16.71
C GLU A 41 10.06 6.61 16.56
N ASN A 42 9.82 7.05 15.31
CA ASN A 42 9.32 8.39 15.00
C ASN A 42 7.78 8.40 14.90
N THR A 43 7.13 7.87 15.94
CA THR A 43 5.68 7.73 16.01
C THR A 43 5.13 8.42 17.26
N ALA A 44 3.98 9.08 17.12
CA ALA A 44 3.22 9.60 18.25
C ALA A 44 2.81 8.48 19.21
N ASP A 45 2.69 8.77 20.50
CA ASP A 45 2.35 7.76 21.49
C ASP A 45 0.90 7.29 21.34
N LYS A 46 0.70 5.98 21.46
CA LYS A 46 -0.60 5.34 21.63
C LYS A 46 -0.49 4.39 22.82
N GLY A 47 -0.84 4.86 24.02
CA GLY A 47 -0.73 4.06 25.25
C GLY A 47 -1.92 3.13 25.54
N GLY A 48 -3.01 3.23 24.78
CA GLY A 48 -4.24 2.45 24.97
C GLY A 48 -4.42 1.36 23.92
N TYR A 49 -5.19 0.33 24.27
CA TYR A 49 -5.46 -0.83 23.39
C TYR A 49 -6.67 -0.66 22.47
N ALA A 50 -7.47 0.40 22.60
CA ALA A 50 -8.60 0.65 21.70
C ALA A 50 -8.12 0.82 20.24
N PRO A 51 -8.90 0.38 19.23
CA PRO A 51 -8.56 0.57 17.83
C PRO A 51 -8.29 2.04 17.49
N LEU A 52 -7.16 2.33 16.85
CA LEU A 52 -6.85 3.68 16.36
C LEU A 52 -5.91 3.60 15.16
N ASN A 53 -6.10 4.50 14.20
CA ASN A 53 -5.12 4.76 13.15
C ASN A 53 -4.00 5.65 13.68
N VAL A 54 -2.76 5.23 13.50
CA VAL A 54 -1.55 5.96 13.88
C VAL A 54 -0.73 6.25 12.63
N SER A 55 -0.26 7.48 12.49
CA SER A 55 0.71 7.84 11.46
C SER A 55 2.09 7.38 11.91
N MET A 56 2.70 6.47 11.15
CA MET A 56 4.05 5.95 11.35
C MET A 56 4.95 6.34 10.16
N PRO A 57 6.28 6.20 10.27
CA PRO A 57 7.22 6.53 9.20
C PRO A 57 6.89 5.93 7.83
N THR A 58 6.36 4.70 7.81
CA THR A 58 6.02 4.01 6.55
C THR A 58 4.62 4.34 6.01
N GLY A 59 3.75 4.93 6.83
CA GLY A 59 2.37 5.25 6.45
C GLY A 59 1.40 5.20 7.62
N SER A 60 0.10 5.16 7.30
CA SER A 60 -0.95 4.99 8.32
C SER A 60 -1.13 3.52 8.66
N TRP A 61 -1.20 3.22 9.95
CA TRP A 61 -1.43 1.87 10.48
C TRP A 61 -2.59 1.85 11.45
N ASN A 62 -3.48 0.87 11.35
CA ASN A 62 -4.49 0.60 12.37
C ASN A 62 -3.94 -0.34 13.43
N LEU A 63 -4.00 0.08 14.70
CA LEU A 63 -3.59 -0.70 15.87
C LEU A 63 -4.84 -1.04 16.68
N ASP A 64 -5.23 -2.31 16.69
CA ASP A 64 -6.39 -2.84 17.40
C ASP A 64 -5.94 -3.90 18.41
N ASP A 65 -6.36 -3.75 19.66
CA ASP A 65 -5.83 -4.47 20.82
C ASP A 65 -4.28 -4.50 20.84
N ALA A 66 -3.73 -3.34 20.49
CA ALA A 66 -2.30 -3.07 20.34
C ALA A 66 -1.97 -1.65 20.81
N LEU A 67 -0.77 -1.44 21.34
CA LEU A 67 -0.27 -0.12 21.75
C LEU A 67 1.18 0.11 21.29
N ILE A 68 1.64 1.34 21.34
CA ILE A 68 3.06 1.68 21.15
C ILE A 68 3.73 1.60 22.52
N GLY A 69 4.53 0.56 22.71
CA GLY A 69 5.23 0.24 23.95
C GLY A 69 6.57 0.96 24.04
N ASN A 70 6.89 1.45 25.23
CA ASN A 70 8.16 2.07 25.58
C ASN A 70 8.61 1.71 27.02
N LEU A 71 7.94 0.75 27.67
CA LEU A 71 8.27 0.30 29.02
C LEU A 71 9.56 -0.51 29.00
N ALA A 72 10.28 -0.56 30.13
CA ALA A 72 11.50 -1.36 30.25
C ALA A 72 11.28 -2.85 29.90
N THR A 73 10.09 -3.39 30.18
CA THR A 73 9.70 -4.78 29.91
C THR A 73 9.23 -5.04 28.48
N ASP A 74 9.07 -4.00 27.65
CA ASP A 74 8.87 -4.22 26.22
C ASP A 74 10.15 -4.76 25.59
N LEU A 75 10.00 -5.82 24.78
CA LEU A 75 11.03 -6.16 23.82
C LEU A 75 11.02 -5.13 22.70
N LYS A 76 12.11 -4.39 22.59
CA LYS A 76 12.28 -3.24 21.69
C LYS A 76 13.61 -3.33 20.98
N ASN A 77 13.69 -2.80 19.76
CA ASN A 77 14.95 -2.59 19.05
C ASN A 77 15.12 -1.10 18.80
N GLY A 78 15.50 -0.37 19.85
CA GLY A 78 15.39 1.09 19.93
C GLY A 78 14.63 1.48 21.19
N LEU A 79 13.82 2.54 21.11
CA LEU A 79 13.05 3.06 22.23
C LEU A 79 11.58 2.62 22.20
N LYS A 80 11.08 2.14 21.05
CA LYS A 80 9.68 1.78 20.89
C LYS A 80 9.50 0.38 20.27
N SER A 81 8.35 -0.22 20.54
CA SER A 81 7.85 -1.40 19.85
C SER A 81 6.32 -1.37 19.80
N ILE A 82 5.72 -2.29 19.05
CA ILE A 82 4.30 -2.58 19.21
C ILE A 82 4.15 -3.66 20.28
N ARG A 83 3.35 -3.38 21.31
CA ARG A 83 2.88 -4.41 22.22
C ARG A 83 1.49 -4.84 21.79
N LEU A 84 1.36 -6.13 21.48
CA LEU A 84 0.11 -6.77 21.10
C LEU A 84 -0.43 -7.60 22.28
N ARG A 85 -1.76 -7.66 22.42
CA ARG A 85 -2.42 -8.72 23.20
C ARG A 85 -3.06 -9.71 22.24
N ASN A 86 -4.39 -9.80 22.20
CA ASN A 86 -5.13 -10.67 21.29
C ASN A 86 -5.55 -9.91 20.01
N GLY A 87 -4.69 -8.98 19.59
CA GLY A 87 -4.98 -7.94 18.60
C GLY A 87 -4.27 -8.12 17.28
N LYS A 88 -4.22 -7.03 16.51
CA LYS A 88 -3.55 -6.95 15.21
C LYS A 88 -3.04 -5.55 14.92
N ILE A 89 -2.05 -5.49 14.03
CA ILE A 89 -1.65 -4.27 13.33
C ILE A 89 -1.94 -4.43 11.85
N THR A 90 -2.48 -3.39 11.23
CA THR A 90 -2.88 -3.42 9.81
C THR A 90 -2.31 -2.21 9.10
N MET A 91 -1.63 -2.41 7.97
CA MET A 91 -1.24 -1.32 7.08
C MET A 91 -2.49 -0.76 6.40
N ASN A 92 -2.62 0.56 6.36
CA ASN A 92 -3.64 1.26 5.56
C ASN A 92 -3.06 1.69 4.19
N PHE A 93 -2.08 0.95 3.68
CA PHE A 93 -1.41 1.16 2.40
C PHE A 93 -0.93 -0.18 1.83
N ASP A 94 -0.66 -0.19 0.53
CA ASP A 94 -0.24 -1.38 -0.20
C ASP A 94 1.27 -1.40 -0.44
N VAL A 95 1.84 -2.61 -0.46
CA VAL A 95 3.23 -2.88 -0.86
C VAL A 95 3.20 -3.77 -2.10
N ALA A 96 3.62 -3.24 -3.23
CA ALA A 96 3.66 -3.97 -4.49
C ALA A 96 4.87 -4.93 -4.55
N GLY A 97 4.65 -6.18 -4.93
CA GLY A 97 5.74 -7.14 -5.15
C GLY A 97 6.40 -7.66 -3.87
N LEU A 98 5.66 -7.77 -2.76
CA LEU A 98 6.17 -8.32 -1.51
C LEU A 98 6.64 -9.77 -1.71
N ASN A 99 7.95 -9.99 -1.65
CA ASN A 99 8.56 -11.32 -1.73
C ASN A 99 8.95 -11.88 -0.35
N THR A 100 9.23 -11.02 0.62
CA THR A 100 9.70 -11.44 1.94
C THR A 100 9.27 -10.46 3.02
N LEU A 101 8.85 -10.99 4.17
CA LEU A 101 8.47 -10.24 5.35
C LEU A 101 9.29 -10.72 6.55
N TYR A 102 9.95 -9.78 7.23
CA TYR A 102 10.71 -10.04 8.45
C TYR A 102 10.05 -9.31 9.62
N ILE A 103 9.85 -10.01 10.73
CA ILE A 103 9.27 -9.45 11.95
C ILE A 103 10.19 -9.81 13.10
N LYS A 104 10.73 -8.80 13.80
CA LYS A 104 11.33 -9.00 15.12
C LYS A 104 10.21 -9.00 16.15
N HIS A 105 10.04 -10.11 16.85
CA HIS A 105 9.00 -10.27 17.86
C HIS A 105 9.53 -11.03 19.07
N GLY A 106 8.78 -10.94 20.17
CA GLY A 106 9.05 -11.69 21.38
C GLY A 106 8.07 -11.29 22.46
N LYS A 107 8.32 -11.79 23.67
CA LYS A 107 7.38 -11.67 24.79
C LYS A 107 7.52 -10.35 25.52
N PHE A 108 6.45 -9.93 26.19
CA PHE A 108 6.46 -8.81 27.12
C PHE A 108 6.94 -9.29 28.49
N GLY A 109 8.03 -8.71 29.01
CA GLY A 109 8.60 -9.14 30.29
C GLY A 109 8.90 -10.64 30.32
N ASN A 110 8.26 -11.34 31.25
CA ASN A 110 8.45 -12.78 31.51
C ASN A 110 7.22 -13.62 31.10
N ASP A 111 6.33 -13.11 30.25
CA ASP A 111 5.22 -13.91 29.69
C ASP A 111 5.73 -15.19 28.99
#